data_AF-A0AAJ4MZG4-F1
#
_entry.id   AF-A0AAJ4MZG4-F1
#
_cell.length_a   1.000
_cell.length_b   1.000
_cell.length_c   1.000
_cell.angle_alpha   90.00
_cell.angle_beta   90.00
_cell.angle_gamma   90.00
#
_symmetry.space_group_name_H-M   'P 1'
#
loop_
_entity.id
_entity.type
_entity.pdbx_description
1 polymer ?
#
loop_
_entity_poly.entity_id
_entity_poly.type
_entity_poly.pdbx_seq_one_letter_code
_entity_poly.pdbx_strand_id
1 'polypeptide(L)'
;MTTETQIAKELSVPVENVCTVGSTLICGKGNDIDFLCLVPSDEVLVRAGFQPDIEVEYESPLQSWRRGSINVIAVNDRAFFLSEVAIAYGAKALFDSRFDMRTREDRVRFHSVVRAEVLQRLSAAPVTVANEFDDI
;
A
#
# COMPACT_ATOMS: atom_id res chain seq x y z
N MET A 1 -19.16 10.68 2.52
CA MET A 1 -18.54 9.36 2.79
C MET A 1 -17.17 9.37 2.15
N THR A 2 -16.13 8.93 2.86
CA THR A 2 -14.83 8.70 2.23
C THR A 2 -14.92 7.48 1.32
N THR A 3 -14.09 7.44 0.29
CA THR A 3 -14.06 6.33 -0.68
C THR A 3 -13.70 5.00 0.01
N GLU A 4 -12.90 5.02 1.08
CA GLU A 4 -12.55 3.83 1.89
C GLU A 4 -13.76 3.21 2.58
N THR A 5 -14.66 4.02 3.13
CA THR A 5 -15.90 3.51 3.77
C THR A 5 -16.80 2.80 2.74
N GLN A 6 -16.82 3.29 1.51
CA GLN A 6 -17.59 2.67 0.43
C GLN A 6 -16.99 1.31 0.06
N ILE A 7 -15.66 1.25 -0.16
CA ILE A 7 -14.97 0.00 -0.46
C ILE A 7 -15.11 -1.01 0.70
N ALA A 8 -14.95 -0.59 1.95
CA ALA A 8 -15.14 -1.46 3.10
C ALA A 8 -16.55 -2.08 3.15
N LYS A 9 -17.57 -1.26 2.86
CA LYS A 9 -18.97 -1.73 2.77
C LYS A 9 -19.18 -2.72 1.63
N GLU A 10 -18.63 -2.44 0.45
CA GLU A 10 -18.76 -3.32 -0.72
C GLU A 10 -18.09 -4.68 -0.52
N LEU A 11 -16.90 -4.67 0.10
CA LEU A 11 -16.15 -5.88 0.44
C LEU A 11 -16.65 -6.56 1.74
N SER A 12 -17.60 -5.94 2.46
CA SER A 12 -18.07 -6.42 3.76
C SER A 12 -16.94 -6.68 4.76
N VAL A 13 -15.95 -5.77 4.79
CA VAL A 13 -14.82 -5.79 5.73
C VAL A 13 -14.86 -4.57 6.66
N PRO A 14 -14.20 -4.62 7.83
CA PRO A 14 -14.03 -3.44 8.67
C PRO A 14 -13.30 -2.31 7.94
N VAL A 15 -13.64 -1.05 8.25
CA VAL A 15 -13.05 0.12 7.54
C VAL A 15 -11.55 0.25 7.78
N GLU A 16 -11.06 -0.16 8.96
CA GLU A 16 -9.65 -0.20 9.31
C GLU A 16 -8.83 -1.20 8.47
N ASN A 17 -9.49 -2.07 7.71
CA ASN A 17 -8.87 -3.00 6.78
C ASN A 17 -8.76 -2.42 5.35
N VAL A 18 -9.16 -1.17 5.13
CA VAL A 18 -9.11 -0.51 3.83
C VAL A 18 -8.32 0.78 3.96
N CYS A 19 -7.28 0.92 3.13
CA CYS A 19 -6.49 2.14 3.07
C CYS A 19 -6.37 2.60 1.62
N THR A 20 -6.66 3.87 1.35
CA THR A 20 -6.30 4.51 0.08
C THR A 20 -4.78 4.54 0.00
N VAL A 21 -4.20 4.12 -1.13
CA VAL A 21 -2.76 4.12 -1.37
C VAL A 21 -2.44 4.73 -2.74
N GLY A 22 -1.21 4.56 -3.20
CA GLY A 22 -0.79 5.02 -4.51
C GLY A 22 -0.84 6.54 -4.68
N SER A 23 -0.94 6.97 -5.93
CA SER A 23 -0.84 8.38 -6.31
C SER A 23 -1.96 9.26 -5.72
N THR A 24 -3.17 8.71 -5.58
CA THR A 24 -4.29 9.38 -4.92
C THR A 24 -3.98 9.70 -3.46
N LEU A 25 -3.42 8.75 -2.69
CA LEU A 25 -2.97 9.05 -1.32
C LEU A 25 -1.82 10.06 -1.30
N ILE A 26 -0.80 9.83 -2.13
CA ILE A 26 0.48 10.55 -2.10
C ILE A 26 0.28 12.03 -2.42
N CYS A 27 -0.36 12.33 -3.56
CA CYS A 27 -0.44 13.69 -4.08
C CYS A 27 -1.85 14.14 -4.48
N GLY A 28 -2.88 13.33 -4.24
CA GLY A 28 -4.27 13.64 -4.60
C GLY A 28 -4.54 13.63 -6.10
N LYS A 29 -3.58 13.17 -6.91
CA LYS A 29 -3.70 13.09 -8.37
C LYS A 29 -3.27 11.70 -8.82
N GLY A 30 -4.14 11.02 -9.55
CA GLY A 30 -3.91 9.69 -10.07
C GLY A 30 -4.81 9.41 -11.27
N ASN A 31 -4.43 8.44 -12.08
CA ASN A 31 -5.32 7.91 -13.11
C ASN A 31 -6.37 6.96 -12.51
N ASP A 32 -5.95 6.22 -11.49
CA ASP A 32 -6.76 5.26 -10.74
C ASP A 32 -6.82 5.64 -9.26
N ILE A 33 -7.83 5.13 -8.58
CA ILE A 33 -7.93 5.16 -7.12
C ILE A 33 -7.49 3.80 -6.60
N ASP A 34 -6.32 3.76 -6.00
CA ASP A 34 -5.72 2.55 -5.46
C ASP A 34 -6.11 2.37 -3.98
N PHE A 35 -6.53 1.16 -3.63
CA PHE A 35 -6.79 0.74 -2.25
C PHE A 35 -5.91 -0.46 -1.92
N LEU A 36 -5.34 -0.47 -0.72
CA LEU A 36 -4.82 -1.66 -0.08
C LEU A 36 -5.91 -2.20 0.84
N CYS A 37 -6.26 -3.48 0.67
CA CYS A 37 -7.37 -4.09 1.42
C CYS A 37 -6.90 -5.39 2.09
N LEU A 38 -7.06 -5.47 3.41
CA LEU A 38 -6.94 -6.72 4.16
C LEU A 38 -8.25 -7.50 4.03
N VAL A 39 -8.25 -8.52 3.19
CA VAL A 39 -9.41 -9.35 2.87
C VAL A 39 -9.20 -10.79 3.35
N PRO A 40 -10.28 -11.49 3.75
CA PRO A 40 -10.16 -12.88 4.20
C PRO A 40 -9.95 -13.87 3.05
N SER A 41 -10.44 -13.55 1.84
CA SER A 41 -10.28 -14.36 0.63
C SER A 41 -10.63 -13.57 -0.63
N ASP A 42 -10.15 -14.06 -1.78
CA ASP A 42 -10.44 -13.51 -3.11
C ASP A 42 -11.92 -13.56 -3.50
N GLU A 43 -12.69 -14.50 -2.93
CA GLU A 43 -14.13 -14.63 -3.17
C GLU A 43 -14.89 -13.35 -2.81
N VAL A 44 -14.40 -12.57 -1.84
CA VAL A 44 -14.96 -11.27 -1.48
C VAL A 44 -14.87 -10.29 -2.65
N LEU A 45 -13.74 -10.27 -3.35
CA LEU A 45 -13.47 -9.37 -4.47
C LEU A 45 -14.30 -9.77 -5.69
N VAL A 46 -14.37 -11.08 -5.99
CA VAL A 46 -15.19 -11.62 -7.08
C VAL A 46 -16.66 -11.29 -6.86
N ARG A 47 -17.20 -11.48 -5.65
CA ARG A 47 -18.61 -11.12 -5.33
C ARG A 47 -18.88 -9.63 -5.46
N ALA A 48 -17.89 -8.78 -5.16
CA ALA A 48 -17.97 -7.33 -5.34
C ALA A 48 -17.76 -6.88 -6.80
N GLY A 49 -17.55 -7.83 -7.73
CA GLY A 49 -17.40 -7.56 -9.16
C GLY A 49 -16.02 -7.06 -9.58
N PHE A 50 -15.00 -7.27 -8.75
CA PHE A 50 -13.61 -7.06 -9.14
C PHE A 50 -13.08 -8.26 -9.93
N GLN A 51 -12.13 -7.98 -10.82
CA GLN A 51 -11.43 -9.00 -11.62
C GLN A 51 -9.92 -8.85 -11.41
N PRO A 52 -9.13 -9.93 -11.45
CA PRO A 52 -7.68 -9.84 -11.40
C PRO A 52 -7.14 -8.89 -12.49
N ASP A 53 -6.30 -7.93 -12.12
CA ASP A 53 -5.75 -6.92 -13.04
C ASP A 53 -4.57 -7.46 -13.87
N ILE A 54 -3.91 -8.51 -13.36
CA ILE A 54 -2.75 -9.14 -13.98
C ILE A 54 -2.95 -10.66 -13.91
N GLU A 55 -3.09 -11.32 -15.07
CA GLU A 55 -3.20 -12.78 -15.20
C GLU A 55 -1.84 -13.51 -15.14
N VAL A 56 -0.74 -12.75 -15.05
CA VAL A 56 0.61 -13.31 -14.95
C VAL A 56 0.90 -13.64 -13.48
N GLU A 57 1.10 -14.92 -13.18
CA GLU A 57 1.62 -15.38 -11.88
C GLU A 57 2.97 -14.69 -11.60
N TYR A 58 2.95 -13.64 -10.78
CA TYR A 58 4.14 -13.18 -10.08
C TYR A 58 4.10 -13.79 -8.68
N GLU A 59 5.27 -14.18 -8.15
CA GLU A 59 5.47 -14.58 -6.75
C GLU A 59 5.34 -13.37 -5.80
N SER A 60 4.36 -12.48 -6.02
CA SER A 60 4.05 -11.39 -5.12
C SER A 60 2.88 -11.81 -4.24
N PRO A 61 2.96 -11.61 -2.90
CA PRO A 61 1.79 -11.76 -2.04
C PRO A 61 0.73 -10.68 -2.29
N LEU A 62 1.03 -9.68 -3.14
CA LEU A 62 0.14 -8.60 -3.51
C LEU A 62 -0.58 -8.95 -4.81
N GLN A 63 -1.86 -9.31 -4.70
CA GLN A 63 -2.70 -9.53 -5.87
C GLN A 63 -3.50 -8.26 -6.18
N SER A 64 -3.41 -7.77 -7.41
CA SER A 64 -4.12 -6.56 -7.86
C SER A 64 -5.44 -6.94 -8.52
N TRP A 65 -6.50 -6.24 -8.16
CA TRP A 65 -7.88 -6.48 -8.58
C TRP A 65 -8.51 -5.18 -9.05
N ARG A 66 -9.17 -5.17 -10.20
CA ARG A 66 -9.67 -3.96 -10.83
C ARG A 66 -11.18 -4.01 -11.09
N ARG A 67 -11.82 -2.84 -10.94
CA ARG A 67 -13.19 -2.57 -11.40
C ARG A 67 -13.27 -1.12 -11.90
N GLY A 68 -13.14 -0.94 -13.22
CA GLY A 68 -13.04 0.40 -13.81
C GLY A 68 -11.76 1.12 -13.39
N SER A 69 -11.89 2.32 -12.83
CA SER A 69 -10.77 3.14 -12.31
C SER A 69 -10.43 2.86 -10.84
N ILE A 70 -11.08 1.87 -10.23
CA ILE A 70 -10.80 1.44 -8.85
C ILE A 70 -9.90 0.21 -8.92
N ASN A 71 -8.75 0.32 -8.26
CA ASN A 71 -7.79 -0.75 -8.11
C ASN A 71 -7.71 -1.15 -6.63
N VAL A 72 -7.74 -2.46 -6.35
CA VAL A 72 -7.64 -3.05 -5.01
C VAL A 72 -6.44 -3.99 -5.01
N ILE A 73 -5.49 -3.68 -4.15
CA ILE A 73 -4.36 -4.53 -3.82
C ILE A 73 -4.79 -5.35 -2.60
N ALA A 74 -5.06 -6.63 -2.83
CA ALA A 74 -5.58 -7.53 -1.82
C ALA A 74 -4.43 -8.23 -1.08
N VAL A 75 -4.55 -8.27 0.24
CA VAL A 75 -3.64 -9.00 1.14
C VAL A 75 -4.45 -9.73 2.21
N ASN A 76 -3.91 -10.82 2.75
CA ASN A 76 -4.52 -11.58 3.84
C ASN A 76 -3.68 -11.57 5.14
N ASP A 77 -2.48 -10.98 5.10
CA ASP A 77 -1.59 -10.85 6.25
C ASP A 77 -1.70 -9.45 6.87
N ARG A 78 -2.04 -9.39 8.17
CA ARG A 78 -2.21 -8.13 8.92
C ARG A 78 -0.91 -7.37 9.11
N ALA A 79 0.20 -8.04 9.39
CA ALA A 79 1.50 -7.39 9.60
C ALA A 79 2.00 -6.79 8.28
N PHE A 80 1.83 -7.51 7.19
CA PHE A 80 2.14 -7.02 5.85
C PHE A 80 1.25 -5.83 5.47
N PHE A 81 -0.07 -5.92 5.69
CA PHE A 81 -1.00 -4.80 5.49
C PHE A 81 -0.54 -3.54 6.23
N LEU A 82 -0.25 -3.64 7.54
CA LEU A 82 0.19 -2.51 8.35
C LEU A 82 1.53 -1.93 7.86
N SER A 83 2.45 -2.79 7.41
CA SER A 83 3.74 -2.37 6.86
C SER A 83 3.56 -1.56 5.57
N GLU A 84 2.72 -2.03 4.66
CA GLU A 84 2.44 -1.34 3.40
C GLU A 84 1.67 -0.02 3.62
N VAL A 85 0.73 0.02 4.58
CA VAL A 85 0.09 1.28 5.01
C VAL A 85 1.16 2.27 5.49
N ALA A 86 2.07 1.85 6.36
CA ALA A 86 3.14 2.70 6.87
C ALA A 86 4.04 3.22 5.74
N ILE A 87 4.39 2.37 4.77
CA ILE A 87 5.16 2.77 3.58
C ILE A 87 4.40 3.82 2.76
N ALA A 88 3.10 3.64 2.53
CA ALA A 88 2.28 4.55 1.74
C ALA A 88 2.19 5.94 2.39
N TYR A 89 1.99 6.01 3.71
CA TYR A 89 2.01 7.28 4.46
C TYR A 89 3.42 7.90 4.55
N GLY A 90 4.46 7.08 4.65
CA GLY A 90 5.85 7.54 4.55
C GLY A 90 6.13 8.20 3.20
N ALA A 91 5.70 7.57 2.10
CA ALA A 91 5.79 8.14 0.76
C ALA A 91 5.01 9.46 0.67
N LYS A 92 3.77 9.52 1.18
CA LYS A 92 3.00 10.76 1.24
C LYS A 92 3.76 11.90 1.95
N ALA A 93 4.41 11.61 3.08
CA ALA A 93 5.17 12.59 3.84
C ALA A 93 6.42 13.11 3.11
N LEU A 94 7.00 12.30 2.23
CA LEU A 94 8.19 12.64 1.43
C LEU A 94 7.84 13.25 0.07
N PHE A 95 6.56 13.33 -0.29
CA PHE A 95 6.15 13.79 -1.60
C PHE A 95 6.56 15.24 -1.84
N ASP A 96 7.19 15.46 -2.99
CA ASP A 96 7.57 16.78 -3.49
C ASP A 96 6.80 17.05 -4.80
N SER A 97 6.15 18.21 -4.87
CA SER A 97 5.35 18.66 -6.03
C SER A 97 6.10 18.69 -7.36
N ARG A 98 7.44 18.60 -7.35
CA ARG A 98 8.27 18.48 -8.55
C ARG A 98 8.09 17.16 -9.32
N PHE A 99 7.53 16.13 -8.69
CA PHE A 99 7.26 14.84 -9.34
C PHE A 99 5.84 14.78 -9.90
N ASP A 100 5.67 14.59 -11.21
CA ASP A 100 4.36 14.31 -11.81
C ASP A 100 4.04 12.81 -11.75
N MET A 101 3.29 12.41 -10.73
CA MET A 101 2.91 11.02 -10.46
C MET A 101 2.05 10.37 -11.57
N ARG A 102 1.56 11.13 -12.56
CA ARG A 102 0.86 10.58 -13.74
C ARG A 102 1.83 9.96 -14.74
N THR A 103 3.09 10.39 -14.75
CA THR A 103 4.12 9.84 -15.64
C THR A 103 4.85 8.67 -15.00
N ARG A 104 5.20 7.65 -15.79
CA ARG A 104 5.95 6.47 -15.28
C ARG A 104 7.33 6.86 -14.77
N GLU A 105 8.00 7.77 -15.49
CA GLU A 105 9.35 8.21 -15.16
C GLU A 105 9.42 8.85 -13.77
N ASP A 106 8.57 9.83 -13.49
CA ASP A 106 8.59 10.50 -12.18
C ASP A 106 8.13 9.58 -11.04
N ARG A 107 7.20 8.65 -11.29
CA ARG A 107 6.86 7.61 -10.28
C ARG A 107 8.09 6.79 -9.89
N VAL A 108 8.86 6.33 -10.88
CA VAL A 108 10.07 5.53 -10.62
C VAL A 108 11.12 6.37 -9.88
N ARG A 109 11.36 7.61 -10.31
CA ARG A 109 12.31 8.53 -9.65
C ARG A 109 11.90 8.82 -8.21
N PHE A 110 10.61 9.06 -7.98
CA PHE A 110 10.09 9.30 -6.64
C PHE A 110 10.25 8.08 -5.73
N HIS A 111 9.95 6.87 -6.21
CA HIS A 111 10.16 5.64 -5.43
C HIS A 111 11.64 5.43 -5.07
N SER A 112 12.58 5.86 -5.91
CA SER A 112 14.01 5.86 -5.56
C SER A 112 14.34 6.80 -4.41
N VAL A 113 13.69 7.97 -4.32
CA VAL A 113 13.83 8.90 -3.18
C VAL A 113 13.31 8.26 -1.90
N VAL A 114 12.13 7.64 -1.95
CA VAL A 114 11.54 6.93 -0.81
C VAL A 114 12.49 5.83 -0.30
N ARG A 115 13.05 5.02 -1.21
CA ARG A 115 14.03 3.97 -0.84
C ARG A 115 15.28 4.55 -0.19
N ALA A 116 15.82 5.64 -0.74
CA ALA A 116 17.00 6.30 -0.18
C ALA A 116 16.74 6.80 1.26
N GLU A 117 15.59 7.42 1.51
CA GLU A 117 15.20 7.88 2.84
C GLU A 117 15.04 6.71 3.83
N VAL A 118 14.39 5.63 3.41
CA VAL A 118 14.22 4.43 4.25
C VAL A 118 15.59 3.84 4.62
N LEU A 119 16.51 3.70 3.65
CA LEU A 119 17.86 3.21 3.90
C LEU A 119 18.65 4.11 4.85
N GLN A 120 18.52 5.44 4.70
CA GLN A 120 19.17 6.39 5.60
C GLN A 120 18.66 6.23 7.03
N ARG A 121 17.35 6.11 7.24
CA ARG A 121 16.77 5.91 8.59
C ARG A 121 17.18 4.58 9.21
N LEU A 122 17.24 3.50 8.43
CA LEU A 122 17.72 2.20 8.90
C LEU A 122 19.20 2.28 9.33
N SER A 123 20.03 3.02 8.59
CA SER A 123 21.44 3.22 8.95
C SER A 123 21.64 4.13 10.16
N ALA A 124 20.67 5.01 10.45
CA ALA A 124 20.70 5.94 11.57
C ALA A 124 19.99 5.41 12.83
N ALA A 125 19.23 4.32 12.72
CA ALA A 125 18.57 3.69 13.85
C ALA A 125 19.63 3.10 14.79
N PRO A 126 19.67 3.50 16.08
CA PRO A 126 20.61 2.91 17.02
C PRO A 126 20.35 1.41 17.11
N VAL A 127 21.40 0.61 16.93
CA VAL A 127 21.36 -0.82 17.25
C VAL A 127 21.20 -0.92 18.76
N THR A 128 19.96 -1.07 19.23
CA THR A 128 19.73 -1.59 20.58
C THR A 128 20.15 -3.05 20.55
N VAL A 129 21.43 -3.30 20.81
CA VAL A 129 21.88 -4.60 21.31
C VAL A 129 21.16 -4.74 22.64
N ALA A 130 20.11 -5.54 22.66
CA ALA A 130 19.60 -6.08 23.91
C ALA A 130 20.75 -6.91 24.47
N ASN A 131 21.51 -6.34 25.42
CA ASN A 131 22.38 -7.13 26.26
C ASN A 131 21.46 -8.03 27.08
N GLU A 132 21.24 -9.25 26.60
CA GLU A 132 20.68 -10.33 27.40
C GLU A 132 21.62 -10.55 28.58
N PHE A 133 21.14 -10.18 29.77
CA PHE A 133 21.42 -10.74 31.09
C PHE A 133 22.73 -11.55 31.24
N ASP A 134 23.80 -10.89 31.68
CA ASP A 134 24.77 -11.53 32.57
C ASP A 134 24.16 -11.50 33.99
N ASP A 135 23.45 -12.55 34.36
CA ASP A 135 23.17 -12.92 35.75
C ASP A 135 22.63 -14.36 35.78
N ILE A 136 23.53 -15.37 35.76
CA ILE A 136 23.50 -16.60 36.60
C ILE A 136 24.93 -17.11 36.80
#